data_AF-A0A3M0WK90-F1
#
_entry.id   AF-A0A3M0WK90-F1
#
_cell.length_a   1.000
_cell.length_b   1.000
_cell.length_c   1.000
_cell.angle_alpha   90.00
_cell.angle_beta   90.00
_cell.angle_gamma   90.00
#
_symmetry.space_group_name_H-M   'P 1'
#
loop_
_entity.id
_entity.type
_entity.pdbx_description
1 polymer ?
#
loop_
_entity_poly.entity_id
_entity_poly.type
_entity_poly.pdbx_seq_one_letter_code
_entity_poly.pdbx_strand_id
1 'polypeptide(L)' 'MVLRNIDYFVNGKKKRIKARVCRTILDKFIGLMFKKSSPPLIFEFGREKKLSIHSFFCVPFRAV' A
#
# COMPACT_ATOMS: atom_id res chain seq x y z
N MET A 1 7.58 -3.76 -13.06
CA MET A 1 6.52 -3.52 -12.04
C MET A 1 5.49 -2.59 -12.63
N VAL A 2 4.20 -2.90 -12.52
CA VAL A 2 3.12 -2.04 -13.05
C VAL A 2 2.65 -1.09 -11.94
N LEU A 3 2.81 0.22 -12.16
CA LEU A 3 2.27 1.26 -11.29
C LEU A 3 0.90 1.69 -11.82
N ARG A 4 -0.04 1.93 -10.91
CA ARG A 4 -1.36 2.50 -11.22
C ARG A 4 -1.48 3.89 -10.64
N ASN A 5 -2.21 4.77 -11.33
CA ASN A 5 -2.62 6.05 -10.76
C ASN A 5 -3.79 5.80 -9.83
N ILE A 6 -3.69 6.25 -8.58
CA ILE A 6 -4.80 6.26 -7.64
C ILE A 6 -5.01 7.66 -7.12
N ASP A 7 -6.28 8.03 -7.09
CA ASP A 7 -6.76 9.24 -6.47
C ASP A 7 -7.23 8.89 -5.05
N TYR A 8 -6.72 9.61 -4.05
CA TYR A 8 -7.10 9.45 -2.65
C TYR A 8 -7.26 10.81 -1.97
N PHE A 9 -8.03 10.87 -0.89
CA PHE A 9 -8.27 12.10 -0.15
C PHE A 9 -7.46 12.11 1.14
N VAL A 10 -6.72 13.19 1.37
CA VAL A 10 -6.02 13.44 2.63
C VAL A 10 -6.34 14.85 3.09
N ASN A 11 -6.90 14.97 4.30
CA ASN A 11 -7.28 16.25 4.90
C ASN A 11 -8.21 17.07 3.97
N GLY A 12 -9.19 16.41 3.35
CA GLY A 12 -10.14 17.03 2.40
C GLY A 12 -9.57 17.38 1.02
N LYS A 13 -8.26 17.21 0.79
CA LYS A 13 -7.62 17.47 -0.50
C LYS A 13 -7.45 16.19 -1.30
N LYS A 14 -7.90 16.20 -2.56
CA LYS A 14 -7.67 15.12 -3.53
C LYS A 14 -6.20 15.11 -3.93
N LYS A 15 -5.56 13.95 -3.83
CA LYS A 15 -4.18 13.71 -4.29
C LYS A 15 -4.16 12.55 -5.26
N ARG A 16 -3.32 12.66 -6.30
CA ARG A 16 -3.07 11.60 -7.27
C ARG A 16 -1.66 11.07 -7.08
N ILE A 17 -1.52 9.77 -6.88
CA ILE A 17 -0.21 9.10 -6.72
C ILE A 17 -0.10 7.90 -7.63
N LYS A 18 1.15 7.55 -7.99
CA LYS A 18 1.48 6.29 -8.63
C LYS A 18 1.79 5.26 -7.55
N ALA A 19 0.98 4.22 -7.45
CA ALA A 19 1.17 3.16 -6.46
C ALA A 19 1.31 1.80 -7.13
N ARG A 20 2.05 0.90 -6.48
CA ARG A 20 2.11 -0.52 -6.84
C ARG A 20 0.90 -1.23 -6.24
N VAL A 21 0.23 -2.05 -7.05
CA VAL A 21 -0.88 -2.87 -6.58
C VAL A 21 -0.37 -4.21 -6.07
N CYS A 22 -0.66 -4.51 -4.81
CA CYS A 22 -0.40 -5.77 -4.13
C CYS A 22 -1.64 -6.67 -4.21
N ARG A 23 -1.66 -7.55 -5.21
CA ARG A 23 -2.80 -8.48 -5.46
C ARG A 23 -2.55 -9.87 -4.90
N THR A 24 -1.33 -10.36 -5.09
CA THR A 24 -0.97 -11.71 -4.67
C THR A 24 -0.83 -11.80 -3.15
N ILE A 25 -0.98 -13.02 -2.61
CA ILE A 25 -0.80 -13.28 -1.18
C ILE A 25 0.61 -12.88 -0.74
N LEU A 26 1.63 -13.20 -1.54
CA LEU A 26 3.02 -12.84 -1.29
C LEU A 26 3.24 -11.32 -1.32
N ASP A 27 2.67 -10.59 -2.27
CA ASP A 27 2.79 -9.13 -2.32
C ASP A 27 2.17 -8.46 -1.08
N LYS A 28 1.03 -9.01 -0.60
CA LYS A 28 0.34 -8.52 0.59
C LYS A 28 1.12 -8.83 1.86
N PHE A 29 1.75 -10.00 1.93
CA PHE A 29 2.57 -10.42 3.07
C PHE A 29 3.88 -9.64 3.16
N ILE A 30 4.60 -9.51 2.05
CA ILE A 30 5.89 -8.79 2.00
C ILE A 30 5.66 -7.28 2.13
N GLY A 31 4.70 -6.71 1.40
CA GLY A 31 4.39 -5.28 1.46
C GLY A 31 5.62 -4.37 1.39
N LEU A 32 5.84 -3.62 2.47
CA LEU A 32 6.99 -2.70 2.67
C LEU A 32 8.17 -3.33 3.42
N MET A 33 8.04 -4.57 3.89
CA MET A 33 9.08 -5.23 4.67
C MET A 33 10.37 -5.35 3.86
N PHE A 34 11.52 -5.12 4.51
CA PHE A 34 12.87 -5.26 3.95
C PHE A 34 13.19 -4.32 2.78
N LYS A 35 12.35 -3.32 2.50
CA LYS A 35 12.59 -2.32 1.45
C LYS A 35 13.09 -1.02 2.05
N LYS A 36 14.27 -0.56 1.60
CA LYS A 36 14.81 0.77 1.94
C LYS A 36 14.03 1.90 1.26
N SER A 37 13.54 1.66 0.04
CA SER A 37 12.64 2.55 -0.68
C SER A 37 11.60 1.72 -1.42
N SER A 38 10.36 2.21 -1.45
CA SER A 38 9.27 1.58 -2.19
C SER A 38 8.33 2.67 -2.69
N PRO A 39 7.75 2.53 -3.89
CA PRO A 39 6.59 3.33 -4.24
C PRO A 39 5.45 3.07 -3.23
N PRO A 40 4.49 3.99 -3.11
CA PRO A 40 3.25 3.73 -2.38
C PRO A 40 2.63 2.40 -2.80
N LEU A 41 2.02 1.70 -1.86
CA LEU A 41 1.40 0.39 -2.08
C LEU A 41 -0.11 0.48 -1.92
N ILE A 42 -0.83 -0.30 -2.71
CA ILE A 42 -2.27 -0.52 -2.55
C ILE A 42 -2.53 -2.01 -2.41
N PHE A 43 -3.22 -2.38 -1.34
CA PHE A 43 -3.58 -3.75 -1.06
C PHE A 43 -5.03 -4.01 -1.50
N GLU A 44 -5.24 -4.84 -2.52
CA GLU A 44 -6.57 -5.19 -3.02
C GLU A 44 -7.03 -6.52 -2.41
N PHE A 45 -7.98 -6.52 -1.47
CA PHE A 45 -8.42 -7.74 -0.76
C PHE A 45 -9.60 -8.50 -1.38
N GLY A 46 -10.13 -8.04 -2.52
CA GLY A 46 -11.19 -8.69 -3.30
C GLY A 46 -12.58 -8.74 -2.63
N ARG A 47 -12.61 -8.67 -1.30
CA ARG A 47 -13.80 -8.53 -0.46
C ARG A 47 -13.44 -7.71 0.77
N GLU A 48 -14.44 -7.16 1.43
CA GLU A 48 -14.26 -6.46 2.70
C GLU A 48 -13.74 -7.42 3.78
N LYS A 49 -12.71 -6.99 4.51
CA LYS A 49 -12.06 -7.77 5.56
C LYS A 49 -11.54 -6.82 6.63
N LYS A 50 -11.69 -7.23 7.89
CA LYS A 50 -10.96 -6.63 9.00
C LYS A 50 -9.55 -7.22 9.03
N LEU A 51 -8.54 -6.37 8.89
CA LEU A 51 -7.14 -6.77 8.86
C LEU A 51 -6.33 -5.91 9.82
N SER A 52 -5.35 -6.53 10.47
CA SER A 52 -4.35 -5.84 11.27
C SER A 52 -3.12 -5.62 10.42
N ILE A 53 -2.60 -4.39 10.43
CA ILE A 53 -1.33 -4.07 9.78
C ILE A 53 -0.22 -4.41 10.78
N HIS A 54 0.68 -5.31 10.39
CA HIS A 54 1.87 -5.64 11.14
C HIS A 54 3.09 -5.01 10.47
N SER A 55 3.78 -4.12 11.19
CA SER A 55 4.87 -3.30 10.67
C SER A 55 6.23 -3.82 11.14
N PHE A 56 6.58 -5.03 10.71
CA PHE A 56 7.90 -5.60 11.00
C PHE A 56 8.90 -5.16 9.92
N PHE A 57 10.07 -4.64 10.31
CA PHE A 57 11.17 -4.34 9.38
C PHE A 57 10.80 -3.44 8.17
N CYS A 58 9.93 -2.45 8.38
CA CYS A 58 9.55 -1.48 7.35
C CYS A 58 10.03 -0.06 7.71
N VAL A 59 10.25 0.76 6.69
CA VAL A 59 10.46 2.20 6.88
C VAL A 59 9.19 2.87 7.42
N PRO A 60 9.29 4.03 8.10
CA PRO A 60 8.12 4.80 8.52
C PRO A 60 7.16 5.05 7.35
N PHE A 61 5.88 4.79 7.56
CA PHE A 61 4.86 4.95 6.53
C PHE A 61 3.56 5.53 7.12
N ARG A 62 2.71 6.04 6.22
CA ARG A 62 1.36 6.49 6.53
C ARG A 62 0.36 5.53 5.89
N ALA A 63 -0.47 4.88 6.70
CA ALA A 63 -1.67 4.22 6.23
C ALA A 63 -2.79 5.26 6.08
N VAL A 64 -3.59 5.13 5.01
CA VAL A 64 -4.76 5.97 4.71
C VAL A 64 -5.91 5.05 4.36
#